data_AF-A0A847B3Y8-F1
#
_entry.id   AF-A0A847B3Y8-F1
#
_cell.length_a   1.000
_cell.length_b   1.000
_cell.length_c   1.000
_cell.angle_alpha   90.00
_cell.angle_beta   90.00
_cell.angle_gamma   90.00
#
_symmetry.space_group_name_H-M   'P 1'
#
loop_
_entity.id
_entity.type
_entity.pdbx_description
1 polymer ?
#
loop_
_entity_poly.entity_id
_entity_poly.type
_entity_poly.pdbx_seq_one_letter_code
_entity_poly.pdbx_strand_id
1 'polypeptide(L)'
;MILALIFMAAFAALTGFGIYQTVNFIKSPIAAKNYRSFIYKQLVFISVAAVAFLVMSLGFYSWLKATPSPLYVVQLVIGGLLFPLTLLVAIHSFMIHHHDKETPQPLDKWVYRLTIIGFITALIFFFVYTNGLAPYLTYPLVNGLSFREGFVTPDSATHPNLAFYAICILIGAILVYVICDHYMYKEYGEHGLLESTFLVAFPAGIIGARLWYVVGNWSIEFANRPWWSMFEIWNGGLTILGGALMGIIIGAIFYRWRHKDKPISFAFDLIVPAILLAQAIGRIGNFFNCEVHGLLSSLENWKWLPEIIWRNLSYSSVEGLAPAGQVYVPLFLIESLANIGGYFIITQLFGRLLKKYTEPGDLGLGYIVWYGLIRSLMEPLRSSIFQMGENGYWSWIWSMAFVLFGTLAIVANHVIRYVISKKNKTYKVEAKTKDKSFIATVVIGGISAIFLAVGLFLMTSNQFVAKVEYNGFNVGVMLLITGISLLSLMTISIFKLIEGYKTYETV
;
A
#
# COMPACT_ATOMS: atom_id res chain seq x y z
N MET A 1 18.57 20.30 -7.52
CA MET A 1 17.19 20.44 -7.01
C MET A 1 16.18 20.82 -8.11
N ILE A 2 16.24 22.05 -8.66
CA ILE A 2 15.34 22.48 -9.76
C ILE A 2 15.38 21.50 -10.95
N LEU A 3 16.57 21.05 -11.33
CA LEU A 3 16.75 20.01 -12.35
C LEU A 3 16.03 18.70 -12.00
N ALA A 4 16.18 18.18 -10.78
CA ALA A 4 15.50 16.96 -10.33
C ALA A 4 13.97 17.10 -10.35
N LEU A 5 13.43 18.26 -9.97
CA LEU A 5 12.00 18.57 -10.03
C LEU A 5 11.50 18.68 -11.48
N ILE A 6 12.24 19.37 -12.35
CA ILE A 6 11.95 19.43 -13.79
C ILE A 6 11.96 18.03 -14.38
N PHE A 7 12.91 17.20 -13.97
CA PHE A 7 13.01 15.83 -14.43
C PHE A 7 11.84 14.96 -13.97
N MET A 8 11.46 15.03 -12.68
CA MET A 8 10.27 14.33 -12.20
C MET A 8 8.99 14.82 -12.87
N ALA A 9 8.85 16.13 -13.09
CA ALA A 9 7.71 16.71 -13.80
C ALA A 9 7.66 16.25 -15.26
N ALA A 10 8.80 16.18 -15.96
CA ALA A 10 8.89 15.68 -17.32
C ALA A 10 8.50 14.19 -17.41
N PHE A 11 8.99 13.36 -16.48
CA PHE A 11 8.61 11.95 -16.43
C PHE A 11 7.13 11.75 -16.10
N ALA A 12 6.59 12.54 -15.16
CA ALA A 12 5.16 12.54 -14.83
C ALA A 12 4.31 12.97 -16.04
N ALA A 13 4.73 14.01 -16.77
CA ALA A 13 4.06 14.47 -17.98
C ALA A 13 4.07 13.41 -19.09
N LEU A 14 5.22 12.74 -19.32
CA LEU A 14 5.31 11.62 -20.25
C LEU A 14 4.36 10.49 -19.82
N THR A 15 4.41 10.08 -18.56
CA THR A 15 3.51 9.05 -18.04
C THR A 15 2.04 9.42 -18.23
N GLY A 16 1.67 10.67 -17.93
CA GLY A 16 0.32 11.20 -18.14
C GLY A 16 -0.10 11.21 -19.60
N PHE A 17 0.82 11.53 -20.52
CA PHE A 17 0.56 11.48 -21.96
C PHE A 17 0.33 10.04 -22.45
N GLY A 18 1.10 9.06 -21.97
CA GLY A 18 0.88 7.64 -22.27
C GLY A 18 -0.46 7.12 -21.75
N ILE A 19 -0.82 7.52 -20.52
CA ILE A 19 -2.15 7.23 -19.95
C ILE A 19 -3.25 7.85 -20.82
N TYR A 20 -3.12 9.12 -21.21
CA TYR A 20 -4.08 9.79 -22.09
C TYR A 20 -4.28 9.06 -23.43
N GLN A 21 -3.20 8.62 -24.07
CA GLN A 21 -3.29 7.81 -25.30
C GLN A 21 -4.07 6.51 -25.07
N THR A 22 -3.82 5.84 -23.94
CA THR A 22 -4.53 4.60 -23.59
C THR A 22 -6.00 4.85 -23.31
N VAL A 23 -6.34 5.90 -22.56
CA VAL A 23 -7.75 6.28 -22.32
C VAL A 23 -8.46 6.57 -23.63
N ASN A 24 -7.83 7.30 -24.55
CA ASN A 24 -8.42 7.59 -25.85
C ASN A 24 -8.62 6.33 -26.70
N PHE A 25 -7.66 5.40 -26.66
CA PHE A 25 -7.81 4.11 -27.32
C PHE A 25 -8.98 3.31 -26.73
N ILE A 26 -9.09 3.24 -25.41
CA ILE A 26 -10.18 2.54 -24.71
C ILE A 26 -11.55 3.11 -25.09
N LYS A 27 -11.67 4.44 -25.16
CA LYS A 27 -12.89 5.16 -25.52
C LYS A 27 -13.21 5.15 -27.02
N SER A 28 -12.28 4.72 -27.87
CA SER A 28 -12.49 4.73 -29.31
C SER A 28 -13.56 3.69 -29.73
N PRO A 29 -14.35 3.96 -30.78
CA PRO A 29 -15.33 3.00 -31.29
C PRO A 29 -14.67 1.67 -31.67
N ILE A 30 -15.37 0.55 -31.45
CA ILE A 30 -14.87 -0.81 -31.72
C ILE A 30 -14.30 -0.94 -33.14
N ALA A 31 -15.01 -0.41 -34.15
CA ALA A 31 -14.60 -0.44 -35.55
C ALA A 31 -13.28 0.30 -35.84
N ALA A 32 -12.86 1.21 -34.96
CA ALA A 32 -11.60 1.96 -35.07
C ALA A 32 -10.47 1.36 -34.22
N LYS A 33 -10.75 0.35 -33.39
CA LYS A 33 -9.75 -0.28 -32.51
C LYS A 33 -8.84 -1.21 -33.29
N ASN A 34 -7.61 -0.77 -33.52
CA ASN A 34 -6.52 -1.62 -33.98
C ASN A 34 -5.51 -1.84 -32.84
N TYR A 35 -5.68 -2.94 -32.09
CA TYR A 35 -4.82 -3.25 -30.95
C TYR A 35 -3.35 -3.40 -31.35
N ARG A 36 -3.07 -4.02 -32.49
CA ARG A 36 -1.69 -4.22 -32.97
C ARG A 36 -0.97 -2.90 -33.18
N SER A 37 -1.57 -1.98 -33.94
CA SER A 37 -1.03 -0.64 -34.17
C SER A 37 -0.85 0.13 -32.87
N PHE A 38 -1.83 0.04 -31.97
CA PHE A 38 -1.77 0.65 -30.66
C PHE A 38 -0.60 0.11 -29.82
N ILE A 39 -0.45 -1.22 -29.72
CA ILE A 39 0.64 -1.88 -28.99
C ILE A 39 2.01 -1.42 -29.50
N TYR A 40 2.23 -1.38 -30.82
CA TYR A 40 3.51 -0.91 -31.38
C TYR A 40 3.79 0.55 -31.03
N LYS A 41 2.81 1.45 -31.21
CA LYS A 41 2.94 2.87 -30.83
C LYS A 41 3.25 3.00 -29.35
N GLN A 42 2.60 2.21 -28.51
CA GLN A 42 2.80 2.25 -27.08
C GLN A 42 4.18 1.74 -26.67
N LEU A 43 4.67 0.66 -27.28
CA LEU A 43 6.02 0.13 -27.01
C LEU A 43 7.11 1.12 -27.42
N VAL A 44 6.96 1.81 -28.55
CA VAL A 44 7.88 2.88 -28.97
C VAL A 44 7.85 4.02 -27.95
N PHE A 45 6.65 4.47 -27.57
CA PHE A 45 6.49 5.52 -26.56
C PHE A 45 7.14 5.16 -25.22
N ILE A 46 6.85 3.95 -24.71
CA ILE A 46 7.40 3.44 -23.45
C ILE A 46 8.93 3.34 -23.51
N SER A 47 9.48 2.90 -24.65
CA SER A 47 10.95 2.81 -24.84
C SER A 47 11.60 4.20 -24.83
N VAL A 48 10.99 5.17 -25.50
CA VAL A 48 11.48 6.57 -25.50
C VAL A 48 11.40 7.16 -24.09
N ALA A 49 10.30 6.94 -23.37
CA ALA A 49 10.14 7.42 -22.00
C ALA A 49 11.17 6.79 -21.04
N ALA A 50 11.48 5.50 -21.21
CA ALA A 50 12.49 4.79 -20.43
C ALA A 50 13.91 5.31 -20.71
N VAL A 51 14.26 5.53 -21.98
CA VAL A 51 15.56 6.12 -22.36
C VAL A 51 15.67 7.56 -21.84
N ALA A 52 14.60 8.35 -21.93
CA ALA A 52 14.58 9.70 -21.36
C ALA A 52 14.87 9.67 -19.85
N PHE A 53 14.18 8.81 -19.10
CA PHE A 53 14.41 8.65 -17.66
C PHE A 53 15.85 8.21 -17.33
N LEU A 54 16.43 7.30 -18.13
CA LEU A 54 17.83 6.89 -17.98
C LEU A 54 18.78 8.08 -18.21
N VAL A 55 18.62 8.81 -19.32
CA VAL A 55 19.45 9.98 -19.65
C VAL A 55 19.37 11.02 -18.53
N MET A 56 18.18 11.24 -17.97
CA MET A 56 17.97 12.13 -16.83
C MET A 56 18.69 11.63 -15.57
N SER A 57 18.62 10.33 -15.28
CA SER A 57 19.31 9.70 -14.16
C SER A 57 20.83 9.78 -14.29
N LEU A 58 21.37 9.60 -15.50
CA LEU A 58 22.79 9.76 -15.80
C LEU A 58 23.24 11.22 -15.77
N GLY A 59 22.39 12.15 -16.21
CA GLY A 59 22.64 13.59 -16.07
C GLY A 59 22.77 13.99 -14.60
N PHE A 60 21.94 13.41 -13.72
CA PHE A 60 22.06 13.57 -12.28
C PHE A 60 23.37 13.00 -11.72
N TYR A 61 23.76 11.80 -12.18
CA TYR A 61 25.06 11.20 -11.84
C TYR A 61 26.26 12.10 -12.17
N SER A 62 26.35 12.58 -13.42
CA SER A 62 27.46 13.42 -13.87
C SER A 62 27.57 14.74 -13.10
N TRP A 63 26.45 15.22 -12.53
CA TRP A 63 26.40 16.44 -11.75
C TRP A 63 26.91 16.28 -10.32
N LEU A 64 26.72 15.10 -9.70
CA LEU A 64 27.03 14.85 -8.29
C LEU A 64 28.53 14.75 -7.99
N LYS A 65 29.40 14.71 -9.01
CA LYS A 65 30.88 14.63 -8.89
C LYS A 65 31.38 13.54 -7.93
N ALA A 66 30.58 12.51 -7.68
CA ALA A 66 30.95 11.41 -6.81
C ALA A 66 31.69 10.32 -7.60
N THR A 67 32.60 9.61 -6.94
CA THR A 67 33.34 8.47 -7.50
C THR A 67 32.96 7.16 -6.80
N PRO A 68 31.71 6.67 -6.93
CA PRO A 68 31.31 5.43 -6.29
C PRO A 68 31.85 4.21 -7.02
N SER A 69 31.66 3.03 -6.42
CA SER A 69 32.04 1.77 -7.06
C SER A 69 31.31 1.60 -8.41
N PRO A 70 31.94 0.96 -9.41
CA PRO A 70 31.32 0.72 -10.72
C PRO A 70 29.97 0.01 -10.64
N LEU A 71 29.75 -0.80 -9.60
CA LEU A 71 28.53 -1.54 -9.39
C LEU A 71 27.30 -0.64 -9.17
N TYR A 72 27.45 0.48 -8.44
CA TYR A 72 26.35 1.44 -8.26
C TYR A 72 25.97 2.14 -9.56
N VAL A 73 26.96 2.42 -10.42
CA VAL A 73 26.71 3.00 -11.75
C VAL A 73 25.96 2.02 -12.63
N VAL A 74 26.36 0.75 -12.64
CA VAL A 74 25.64 -0.31 -13.37
C VAL A 74 24.20 -0.44 -12.88
N GLN A 75 23.97 -0.45 -11.56
CA GLN A 75 22.64 -0.52 -10.98
C GLN A 75 21.79 0.73 -11.32
N LEU A 76 22.39 1.92 -11.30
CA LEU A 76 21.72 3.15 -11.71
C LEU A 76 21.29 3.11 -13.18
N VAL A 77 22.17 2.64 -14.08
CA VAL A 77 21.87 2.53 -15.52
C VAL A 77 20.80 1.50 -15.79
N ILE A 78 20.96 0.28 -15.27
CA ILE A 78 20.03 -0.80 -15.56
C ILE A 78 18.68 -0.54 -14.89
N GLY A 79 18.70 -0.15 -13.61
CA GLY A 79 17.50 0.23 -12.89
C GLY A 79 16.80 1.42 -13.54
N GLY A 80 17.57 2.46 -13.92
CA GLY A 80 17.03 3.66 -14.56
C GLY A 80 16.38 3.38 -15.92
N LEU A 81 16.85 2.40 -16.68
CA LEU A 81 16.20 2.02 -17.93
C LEU A 81 14.99 1.10 -17.69
N LEU A 82 15.17 0.04 -16.91
CA LEU A 82 14.21 -1.05 -16.84
C LEU A 82 13.05 -0.79 -15.88
N PHE A 83 13.25 0.04 -14.84
CA PHE A 83 12.17 0.46 -13.95
C PHE A 83 11.03 1.18 -14.70
N PRO A 84 11.26 2.33 -15.37
CA PRO A 84 10.19 3.05 -16.07
C PRO A 84 9.60 2.20 -17.21
N LEU A 85 10.42 1.41 -17.91
CA LEU A 85 9.98 0.53 -18.98
C LEU A 85 8.92 -0.47 -18.48
N THR A 86 9.26 -1.23 -17.44
CA THR A 86 8.39 -2.28 -16.88
C THR A 86 7.18 -1.69 -16.15
N LEU A 87 7.35 -0.55 -15.47
CA LEU A 87 6.26 0.17 -14.81
C LEU A 87 5.23 0.66 -15.83
N LEU A 88 5.66 1.29 -16.92
CA LEU A 88 4.73 1.79 -17.93
C LEU A 88 4.03 0.63 -18.64
N VAL A 89 4.74 -0.46 -19.00
CA VAL A 89 4.08 -1.67 -19.55
C VAL A 89 3.00 -2.18 -18.59
N ALA A 90 3.27 -2.23 -17.28
CA ALA A 90 2.32 -2.66 -16.27
C ALA A 90 1.09 -1.76 -16.19
N ILE A 91 1.28 -0.43 -16.14
CA ILE A 91 0.19 0.56 -16.08
C ILE A 91 -0.71 0.47 -17.31
N HIS A 92 -0.12 0.40 -18.50
CA HIS A 92 -0.90 0.37 -19.75
C HIS A 92 -1.65 -0.95 -19.88
N SER A 93 -1.02 -2.07 -19.51
CA SER A 93 -1.68 -3.37 -19.48
C SER A 93 -2.82 -3.41 -18.46
N PHE A 94 -2.59 -2.85 -17.27
CA PHE A 94 -3.60 -2.75 -16.22
C PHE A 94 -4.84 -2.01 -16.72
N MET A 95 -4.64 -0.86 -17.39
CA MET A 95 -5.72 -0.05 -17.91
C MET A 95 -6.54 -0.78 -18.96
N ILE A 96 -5.89 -1.44 -19.92
CA ILE A 96 -6.57 -2.20 -20.97
C ILE A 96 -7.41 -3.32 -20.33
N HIS A 97 -6.81 -4.14 -19.46
CA HIS A 97 -7.50 -5.27 -18.84
C HIS A 97 -8.73 -4.85 -18.01
N HIS A 98 -8.65 -3.73 -17.28
CA HIS A 98 -9.70 -3.33 -16.35
C HIS A 98 -10.75 -2.40 -16.95
N HIS A 99 -10.40 -1.63 -17.98
CA HIS A 99 -11.28 -0.59 -18.53
C HIS A 99 -11.69 -0.83 -19.98
N ASP A 100 -11.03 -1.71 -20.73
CA ASP A 100 -11.43 -2.06 -22.10
C ASP A 100 -12.22 -3.37 -22.16
N LYS A 101 -13.56 -3.25 -22.12
CA LYS A 101 -14.48 -4.38 -22.24
C LYS A 101 -14.45 -5.09 -23.60
N GLU A 102 -13.93 -4.41 -24.62
CA GLU A 102 -13.93 -4.87 -26.00
C GLU A 102 -12.64 -5.62 -26.35
N THR A 103 -11.78 -5.86 -25.35
CA THR A 103 -10.53 -6.61 -25.50
C THR A 103 -10.85 -8.08 -25.79
N PRO A 104 -10.38 -8.67 -26.91
CA PRO A 104 -10.60 -10.09 -27.20
C PRO A 104 -10.07 -10.99 -26.07
N GLN A 105 -10.83 -12.01 -25.65
CA GLN A 105 -10.44 -12.89 -24.53
C GLN A 105 -9.02 -13.48 -24.63
N PRO A 106 -8.53 -13.92 -25.82
CA PRO A 106 -7.16 -14.44 -25.92
C PRO A 106 -6.10 -13.37 -25.68
N LEU A 107 -6.38 -12.12 -26.06
CA LEU A 107 -5.52 -10.95 -25.84
C LEU A 107 -5.53 -10.56 -24.36
N ASP A 108 -6.73 -10.48 -23.77
CA ASP A 108 -6.95 -10.07 -22.39
C ASP A 108 -6.15 -10.93 -21.38
N LYS A 109 -6.08 -12.25 -21.62
CA LYS A 109 -5.26 -13.17 -20.80
C LYS A 109 -3.78 -12.78 -20.76
N TRP A 110 -3.22 -12.32 -21.88
CA TRP A 110 -1.82 -11.88 -21.94
C TRP A 110 -1.64 -10.49 -21.35
N VAL A 111 -2.60 -9.58 -21.56
CA VAL A 111 -2.63 -8.26 -20.92
C VAL A 111 -2.66 -8.39 -19.39
N TYR A 112 -3.46 -9.31 -18.84
CA TYR A 112 -3.50 -9.60 -17.41
C TYR A 112 -2.14 -10.10 -16.87
N ARG A 113 -1.48 -11.02 -17.60
CA ARG A 113 -0.14 -11.51 -17.24
C ARG A 113 0.90 -10.39 -17.27
N LEU A 114 0.88 -9.55 -18.29
CA LEU A 114 1.76 -8.38 -18.40
C LEU A 114 1.56 -7.39 -17.25
N THR A 115 0.32 -7.23 -16.80
CA THR A 115 0.01 -6.41 -15.63
C THR A 115 0.74 -6.93 -14.39
N ILE A 116 0.57 -8.22 -14.06
CA ILE A 116 1.18 -8.81 -12.87
C ILE A 116 2.71 -8.85 -12.96
N ILE A 117 3.24 -9.42 -14.05
CA ILE A 117 4.69 -9.56 -14.25
C ILE A 117 5.33 -8.18 -14.32
N GLY A 118 4.71 -7.22 -15.01
CA GLY A 118 5.18 -5.86 -15.13
C GLY A 118 5.33 -5.17 -13.78
N PHE A 119 4.31 -5.22 -12.91
CA PHE A 119 4.40 -4.59 -11.58
C PHE A 119 5.47 -5.23 -10.68
N ILE A 120 5.59 -6.56 -10.69
CA ILE A 120 6.63 -7.26 -9.91
C ILE A 120 8.02 -6.88 -10.41
N THR A 121 8.21 -6.88 -11.73
CA THR A 121 9.50 -6.55 -12.35
C THR A 121 9.86 -5.08 -12.13
N ALA A 122 8.87 -4.18 -12.21
CA ALA A 122 9.03 -2.77 -11.91
C ALA A 122 9.50 -2.54 -10.47
N LEU A 123 8.91 -3.24 -9.49
CA LEU A 123 9.34 -3.13 -8.10
C LEU A 123 10.80 -3.56 -7.91
N ILE A 124 11.22 -4.63 -8.56
CA ILE A 124 12.60 -5.11 -8.50
C ILE A 124 13.56 -4.08 -9.11
N PHE A 125 13.28 -3.58 -10.31
CA PHE A 125 14.14 -2.58 -10.94
C PHE A 125 14.09 -1.22 -10.24
N PHE A 126 13.00 -0.88 -9.55
CA PHE A 126 12.93 0.26 -8.66
C PHE A 126 13.94 0.12 -7.50
N PHE A 127 14.05 -1.07 -6.90
CA PHE A 127 15.06 -1.34 -5.87
C PHE A 127 16.48 -1.33 -6.43
N VAL A 128 16.71 -1.89 -7.62
CA VAL A 128 18.03 -1.79 -8.30
C VAL A 128 18.39 -0.33 -8.54
N TYR A 129 17.45 0.47 -9.06
CA TYR A 129 17.64 1.89 -9.34
C TYR A 129 17.97 2.68 -8.08
N THR A 130 17.16 2.52 -7.03
CA THR A 130 17.34 3.23 -5.75
C THR A 130 18.60 2.80 -5.01
N ASN A 131 19.02 1.53 -5.15
CA ASN A 131 20.32 1.08 -4.65
C ASN A 131 21.49 1.72 -5.40
N GLY A 132 21.36 1.85 -6.73
CA GLY A 132 22.30 2.62 -7.55
C GLY A 132 22.40 4.08 -7.12
N LEU A 133 21.28 4.70 -6.71
CA LEU A 133 21.25 6.07 -6.19
C LEU A 133 21.81 6.23 -4.77
N ALA A 134 21.81 5.17 -3.97
CA ALA A 134 22.00 5.26 -2.53
C ALA A 134 23.31 5.95 -2.08
N PRO A 135 24.47 5.79 -2.76
CA PRO A 135 25.72 6.48 -2.39
C PRO A 135 25.71 7.98 -2.63
N TYR A 136 24.78 8.49 -3.45
CA TYR A 136 24.73 9.91 -3.82
C TYR A 136 23.72 10.70 -2.99
N LEU A 137 22.95 10.02 -2.15
CA LEU A 137 21.95 10.64 -1.30
C LEU A 137 22.54 10.94 0.08
N THR A 138 22.06 12.03 0.67
CA THR A 138 22.29 12.35 2.07
C THR A 138 21.19 11.71 2.93
N TYR A 139 21.56 11.26 4.13
CA TYR A 139 20.64 10.66 5.08
C TYR A 139 20.68 11.46 6.40
N PRO A 140 19.54 11.67 7.07
CA PRO A 140 18.20 11.19 6.71
C PRO A 140 17.68 11.81 5.41
N LEU A 141 16.82 11.07 4.71
CA LEU A 141 16.21 11.52 3.48
C LEU A 141 15.30 12.72 3.74
N VAL A 142 15.07 13.53 2.71
CA VAL A 142 14.12 14.65 2.78
C VAL A 142 12.71 14.14 3.11
N ASN A 143 12.04 14.81 4.05
CA ASN A 143 10.71 14.44 4.53
C ASN A 143 9.60 15.39 4.05
N GLY A 144 9.98 16.50 3.40
CA GLY A 144 9.01 17.42 2.82
C GLY A 144 9.64 18.65 2.18
N LEU A 145 8.78 19.59 1.83
CA LEU A 145 9.12 20.88 1.22
C LEU A 145 8.65 22.04 2.11
N SER A 146 9.55 22.96 2.42
CA SER A 146 9.29 24.28 2.97
C SER A 146 9.28 25.32 1.84
N PHE A 147 8.30 26.23 1.85
CA PHE A 147 8.23 27.30 0.85
C PHE A 147 9.33 28.34 1.01
N ARG A 148 9.97 28.42 2.18
CA ARG A 148 11.05 29.36 2.46
C ARG A 148 12.43 28.74 2.24
N GLU A 149 12.61 27.51 2.70
CA GLU A 149 13.93 26.87 2.79
C GLU A 149 14.13 25.73 1.79
N GLY A 150 13.11 25.39 0.99
CA GLY A 150 13.18 24.30 0.02
C GLY A 150 12.99 22.93 0.69
N PHE A 151 13.74 21.92 0.26
CA PHE A 151 13.59 20.58 0.84
C PHE A 151 14.09 20.53 2.29
N VAL A 152 13.31 19.82 3.11
CA VAL A 152 13.49 19.72 4.56
C VAL A 152 13.83 18.28 4.91
N THR A 153 14.69 18.09 5.89
CA THR A 153 15.06 16.78 6.44
C THR A 153 14.53 16.62 7.88
N PRO A 154 14.33 15.39 8.36
CA PRO A 154 13.85 15.13 9.73
C PRO A 154 14.68 15.75 10.86
N ASP A 155 15.97 15.97 10.64
CA ASP A 155 16.91 16.56 11.60
C ASP A 155 16.96 18.10 11.57
N SER A 156 16.27 18.73 10.61
CA SER A 156 16.26 20.18 10.49
C SER A 156 15.32 20.85 11.52
N ALA A 157 15.67 22.07 11.93
CA ALA A 157 14.84 22.88 12.83
C ALA A 157 13.54 23.38 12.18
N THR A 158 13.47 23.34 10.85
CA THR A 158 12.36 23.86 10.06
C THR A 158 11.36 22.76 9.77
N HIS A 159 10.08 23.00 10.02
CA HIS A 159 9.04 22.04 9.66
C HIS A 159 8.62 22.17 8.19
N PRO A 160 8.32 21.05 7.49
CA PRO A 160 7.87 21.12 6.11
C PRO A 160 6.46 21.71 6.01
N ASN A 161 6.23 22.57 5.01
CA ASN A 161 4.87 23.03 4.66
C ASN A 161 4.10 21.94 3.91
N LEU A 162 4.79 21.17 3.07
CA LEU A 162 4.25 20.01 2.38
C LEU A 162 5.06 18.77 2.77
N ALA A 163 4.54 18.01 3.73
CA ALA A 163 5.15 16.76 4.18
C ALA A 163 4.89 15.62 3.19
N PHE A 164 5.91 14.81 2.91
CA PHE A 164 5.76 13.58 2.11
C PHE A 164 4.80 12.60 2.76
N TYR A 165 4.77 12.58 4.09
CA TYR A 165 3.79 11.83 4.87
C TYR A 165 2.34 12.12 4.45
N ALA A 166 1.99 13.40 4.27
CA ALA A 166 0.65 13.80 3.85
C ALA A 166 0.34 13.34 2.41
N ILE A 167 1.33 13.41 1.51
CA ILE A 167 1.21 12.92 0.14
C ILE A 167 0.96 11.41 0.14
N CYS A 168 1.71 10.64 0.93
CA CYS A 168 1.51 9.20 1.07
C CYS A 168 0.10 8.85 1.55
N ILE A 169 -0.41 9.53 2.59
CA ILE A 169 -1.78 9.32 3.08
C ILE A 169 -2.82 9.60 1.99
N LEU A 170 -2.67 10.72 1.27
CA LEU A 170 -3.62 11.10 0.22
C LEU A 170 -3.62 10.08 -0.93
N ILE A 171 -2.44 9.63 -1.37
CA ILE A 171 -2.30 8.58 -2.38
C ILE A 171 -2.98 7.29 -1.89
N GLY A 172 -2.77 6.91 -0.63
CA GLY A 172 -3.42 5.75 -0.02
C GLY A 172 -4.94 5.86 -0.03
N ALA A 173 -5.48 7.02 0.35
CA ALA A 173 -6.92 7.27 0.36
C ALA A 173 -7.53 7.21 -1.06
N ILE A 174 -6.86 7.83 -2.04
CA ILE A 174 -7.29 7.79 -3.45
C ILE A 174 -7.23 6.36 -3.99
N LEU A 175 -6.17 5.60 -3.69
CA LEU A 175 -6.05 4.20 -4.09
C LEU A 175 -7.23 3.37 -3.58
N VAL A 176 -7.57 3.51 -2.31
CA VAL A 176 -8.71 2.81 -1.71
C VAL A 176 -10.02 3.21 -2.39
N TYR A 177 -10.22 4.51 -2.62
CA TYR A 177 -11.39 5.00 -3.36
C TYR A 177 -11.50 4.35 -4.74
N VAL A 178 -10.43 4.38 -5.54
CA VAL A 178 -10.42 3.83 -6.91
C VAL A 178 -10.68 2.32 -6.90
N ILE A 179 -10.05 1.58 -5.98
CA ILE A 179 -10.28 0.13 -5.83
C ILE A 179 -11.74 -0.15 -5.48
N CYS A 180 -12.27 0.53 -4.47
CA CYS A 180 -13.64 0.31 -4.02
C CYS A 180 -14.67 0.72 -5.08
N ASP A 181 -14.45 1.85 -5.77
CA ASP A 181 -15.32 2.29 -6.86
C ASP A 181 -15.34 1.27 -8.01
N HIS A 182 -14.21 0.68 -8.34
CA HIS A 182 -14.16 -0.39 -9.35
C HIS A 182 -14.93 -1.65 -8.94
N TYR A 183 -14.89 -2.04 -7.67
CA TYR A 183 -15.69 -3.17 -7.18
C TYR A 183 -17.18 -2.84 -7.10
N MET A 184 -17.54 -1.62 -6.73
CA MET A 184 -18.93 -1.13 -6.77
C MET A 184 -19.46 -1.14 -8.21
N TYR A 185 -18.64 -0.74 -9.17
CA TYR A 185 -18.97 -0.83 -10.59
C TYR A 185 -19.22 -2.28 -11.05
N LYS A 186 -18.39 -3.24 -10.61
CA LYS A 186 -18.58 -4.65 -10.95
C LYS A 186 -19.88 -5.22 -10.38
N GLU A 187 -20.32 -4.76 -9.21
CA GLU A 187 -21.55 -5.23 -8.57
C GLU A 187 -22.81 -4.52 -9.09
N TYR A 188 -22.73 -3.20 -9.32
CA TYR A 188 -23.90 -2.35 -9.60
C TYR A 188 -23.92 -1.73 -11.00
N GLY A 189 -22.86 -1.88 -11.79
CA GLY A 189 -22.77 -1.37 -13.16
C GLY A 189 -22.51 0.14 -13.29
N GLU A 190 -22.30 0.86 -12.19
CA GLU A 190 -22.15 2.32 -12.16
C GLU A 190 -20.90 2.75 -11.36
N HIS A 191 -20.14 3.70 -11.94
CA HIS A 191 -19.01 4.36 -11.27
C HIS A 191 -19.50 5.59 -10.48
N GLY A 192 -18.73 6.01 -9.48
CA GLY A 192 -19.00 7.23 -8.69
C GLY A 192 -20.00 7.02 -7.55
N LEU A 193 -20.45 5.78 -7.30
CA LEU A 193 -21.38 5.47 -6.21
C LEU A 193 -20.79 5.85 -4.84
N LEU A 194 -19.48 5.70 -4.66
CA LEU A 194 -18.80 6.06 -3.41
C LEU A 194 -18.27 7.51 -3.40
N GLU A 195 -18.32 8.23 -4.52
CA GLU A 195 -17.72 9.56 -4.65
C GLU A 195 -18.31 10.54 -3.64
N SER A 196 -19.64 10.67 -3.65
CA SER A 196 -20.36 11.54 -2.71
C SER A 196 -20.14 11.12 -1.24
N THR A 197 -20.03 9.82 -0.97
CA THR A 197 -19.73 9.32 0.38
C THR A 197 -18.31 9.68 0.81
N PHE A 198 -17.32 9.53 -0.08
CA PHE A 198 -15.93 9.88 0.17
C PHE A 198 -15.76 11.39 0.41
N LEU A 199 -16.38 12.22 -0.43
CA LEU A 199 -16.32 13.68 -0.32
C LEU A 199 -16.94 14.22 0.98
N VAL A 200 -17.82 13.46 1.63
CA VAL A 200 -18.41 13.82 2.93
C VAL A 200 -17.61 13.19 4.09
N ALA A 201 -17.24 11.91 3.98
CA ALA A 201 -16.54 11.19 5.03
C ALA A 201 -15.11 11.70 5.27
N PHE A 202 -14.39 12.05 4.20
CA PHE A 202 -12.99 12.47 4.30
C PHE A 202 -12.83 13.81 5.04
N PRO A 203 -13.56 14.89 4.71
CA PRO A 203 -13.54 16.13 5.50
C PRO A 203 -14.08 15.94 6.92
N ALA A 204 -15.12 15.13 7.12
CA ALA A 204 -15.63 14.81 8.45
C ALA A 204 -14.55 14.13 9.32
N GLY A 205 -13.72 13.28 8.73
CA GLY A 205 -12.56 12.69 9.40
C GLY A 205 -11.51 13.74 9.81
N ILE A 206 -11.21 14.73 8.96
CA ILE A 206 -10.29 15.81 9.34
C ILE A 206 -10.84 16.61 10.53
N ILE A 207 -12.13 16.94 10.49
CA ILE A 207 -12.82 17.65 11.58
C ILE A 207 -12.79 16.80 12.86
N GLY A 208 -13.13 15.51 12.77
CA GLY A 208 -13.10 14.60 13.91
C GLY A 208 -11.70 14.45 14.52
N ALA A 209 -10.67 14.38 13.69
CA ALA A 209 -9.28 14.25 14.15
C ALA A 209 -8.84 15.48 14.96
N ARG A 210 -9.24 16.68 14.53
CA ARG A 210 -8.97 17.92 15.25
C ARG A 210 -9.80 18.02 16.52
N LEU A 211 -11.10 17.75 16.45
CA LEU A 211 -11.99 17.81 17.60
C LEU A 211 -11.48 16.90 18.73
N TRP A 212 -11.11 15.67 18.40
CA TRP A 212 -10.58 14.73 19.37
C TRP A 212 -9.24 15.17 19.97
N TYR A 213 -8.37 15.78 19.16
CA TYR A 213 -7.11 16.38 19.66
C TYR A 213 -7.37 17.51 20.66
N VAL A 214 -8.29 18.42 20.32
CA VAL A 214 -8.65 19.58 21.14
C VAL A 214 -9.25 19.14 22.47
N VAL A 215 -10.19 18.18 22.43
CA VAL A 215 -10.82 17.64 23.64
C VAL A 215 -9.79 16.95 24.53
N GLY A 216 -8.91 16.12 23.94
CA GLY A 216 -7.89 15.40 24.69
C GLY A 216 -6.84 16.29 25.34
N ASN A 217 -6.51 17.43 24.72
CA ASN A 217 -5.49 18.37 25.21
C ASN A 217 -6.09 19.67 25.77
N TRP A 218 -7.37 19.68 26.12
CA TRP A 218 -8.07 20.91 26.48
C TRP A 218 -7.40 21.66 27.62
N SER A 219 -7.14 20.98 28.75
CA SER A 219 -6.57 21.58 29.95
C SER A 219 -5.10 22.01 29.77
N ILE A 220 -4.36 21.31 28.92
CA ILE A 220 -2.91 21.50 28.76
C ILE A 220 -2.62 22.58 27.71
N GLU A 221 -3.37 22.59 26.61
CA GLU A 221 -3.04 23.41 25.44
C GLU A 221 -4.07 24.52 25.17
N PHE A 222 -5.37 24.27 25.36
CA PHE A 222 -6.42 25.14 24.83
C PHE A 222 -7.11 26.04 25.87
N ALA A 223 -7.17 25.63 27.15
CA ALA A 223 -7.93 26.33 28.19
C ALA A 223 -7.52 27.79 28.41
N ASN A 224 -6.24 28.12 28.17
CA ASN A 224 -5.69 29.46 28.33
C ASN A 224 -5.38 30.17 27.00
N ARG A 225 -5.80 29.57 25.88
CA ARG A 225 -5.60 30.14 24.53
C ARG A 225 -6.90 30.75 24.01
N PRO A 226 -6.82 31.64 23.01
CA PRO A 226 -8.02 32.13 22.35
C PRO A 226 -8.87 30.99 21.79
N TRP A 227 -10.19 31.11 21.87
CA TRP A 227 -11.12 30.06 21.46
C TRP A 227 -10.94 29.60 20.01
N TRP A 228 -10.46 30.48 19.11
CA TRP A 228 -10.22 30.13 17.72
C TRP A 228 -9.01 29.21 17.50
N SER A 229 -8.11 29.07 18.48
CA SER A 229 -6.95 28.17 18.39
C SER A 229 -7.34 26.72 18.15
N MET A 230 -8.56 26.31 18.55
CA MET A 230 -9.08 24.97 18.27
C MET A 230 -9.28 24.68 16.78
N PHE A 231 -9.36 25.70 15.92
CA PHE A 231 -9.51 25.53 14.46
C PHE A 231 -8.18 25.54 13.70
N GLU A 232 -7.07 25.83 14.37
CA GLU A 232 -5.74 25.95 13.76
C GLU A 232 -5.15 24.58 13.38
N ILE A 233 -5.74 23.93 12.37
CA ILE A 233 -5.32 22.62 11.87
C ILE A 233 -3.92 22.66 11.22
N TRP A 234 -3.47 23.83 10.79
CA TRP A 234 -2.14 24.04 10.21
C TRP A 234 -1.02 24.04 11.25
N ASN A 235 -1.34 24.17 12.53
CA ASN A 235 -0.39 24.03 13.64
C ASN A 235 -0.18 22.56 14.07
N GLY A 236 -0.73 21.61 13.30
CA GLY A 236 -0.72 20.19 13.63
C GLY A 236 -1.83 19.81 14.62
N GLY A 237 -1.61 18.75 15.40
CA GLY A 237 -2.60 18.29 16.39
C GLY A 237 -3.85 17.68 15.76
N LEU A 238 -3.66 16.53 15.10
CA LEU A 238 -4.72 15.70 14.54
C LEU A 238 -4.56 14.28 15.08
N THR A 239 -5.62 13.76 15.72
CA THR A 239 -5.60 12.39 16.23
C THR A 239 -6.33 11.44 15.28
N ILE A 240 -5.66 10.35 14.90
CA ILE A 240 -6.23 9.39 13.95
C ILE A 240 -7.52 8.75 14.46
N LEU A 241 -7.65 8.54 15.78
CA LEU A 241 -8.81 7.93 16.40
C LEU A 241 -10.09 8.77 16.18
N GLY A 242 -10.00 10.09 16.42
CA GLY A 242 -11.11 11.00 16.18
C GLY A 242 -11.49 11.09 14.70
N GLY A 243 -10.50 11.06 13.81
CA GLY A 243 -10.76 11.11 12.38
C GLY A 243 -11.38 9.84 11.83
N ALA A 244 -10.89 8.68 12.25
CA ALA A 244 -11.51 7.40 11.91
C ALA A 244 -12.95 7.34 12.43
N LEU A 245 -13.19 7.71 13.69
CA LEU A 245 -14.52 7.65 14.29
C LEU A 245 -15.54 8.54 13.56
N MET A 246 -15.23 9.83 13.40
CA MET A 246 -16.15 10.78 12.78
C MET A 246 -16.33 10.47 11.29
N GLY A 247 -15.25 10.14 10.57
CA GLY A 247 -15.31 9.76 9.17
C GLY A 247 -16.18 8.53 8.92
N ILE A 248 -16.05 7.48 9.76
CA ILE A 248 -16.86 6.27 9.67
C ILE A 248 -18.33 6.57 9.98
N ILE A 249 -18.63 7.28 11.07
CA ILE A 249 -20.01 7.57 11.47
C ILE A 249 -20.73 8.39 10.40
N ILE A 250 -20.15 9.52 10.00
CA ILE A 250 -20.77 10.43 9.04
C ILE A 250 -20.85 9.76 7.66
N GLY A 251 -19.80 9.05 7.23
CA GLY A 251 -19.79 8.29 5.98
C GLY A 251 -20.85 7.21 5.94
N ALA A 252 -21.02 6.44 7.02
CA ALA A 252 -22.03 5.39 7.10
C ALA A 252 -23.47 5.96 7.07
N ILE A 253 -23.72 7.05 7.81
CA ILE A 253 -25.01 7.74 7.81
C ILE A 253 -25.33 8.26 6.41
N PHE A 254 -24.36 8.95 5.78
CA PHE A 254 -24.54 9.52 4.44
C PHE A 254 -24.76 8.42 3.40
N TYR A 255 -23.97 7.35 3.42
CA TYR A 255 -24.13 6.22 2.52
C TYR A 255 -25.54 5.62 2.64
N ARG A 256 -26.02 5.40 3.88
CA ARG A 256 -27.34 4.82 4.13
C ARG A 256 -28.48 5.72 3.69
N TRP A 257 -28.30 7.05 3.79
CA TRP A 257 -29.25 8.05 3.33
C TRP A 257 -29.33 8.09 1.80
N ARG A 258 -28.17 8.05 1.11
CA ARG A 258 -28.06 8.19 -0.34
C ARG A 258 -28.35 6.91 -1.12
N HIS A 259 -28.01 5.75 -0.56
CA HIS A 259 -28.07 4.44 -1.21
C HIS A 259 -28.97 3.48 -0.42
N LYS A 260 -30.27 3.81 -0.32
CA LYS A 260 -31.23 3.04 0.50
C LYS A 260 -31.42 1.60 0.03
N ASP A 261 -31.17 1.35 -1.25
CA ASP A 261 -31.29 0.07 -1.96
C ASP A 261 -30.03 -0.79 -1.86
N LYS A 262 -28.90 -0.22 -1.45
CA LYS A 262 -27.61 -0.92 -1.41
C LYS A 262 -27.25 -1.28 0.03
N PRO A 263 -26.94 -2.55 0.33
CA PRO A 263 -26.67 -2.98 1.70
C PRO A 263 -25.36 -2.37 2.21
N ILE A 264 -25.43 -1.65 3.34
CA ILE A 264 -24.24 -1.06 3.98
C ILE A 264 -23.19 -2.11 4.34
N SER A 265 -23.60 -3.35 4.62
CA SER A 265 -22.66 -4.45 4.88
C SER A 265 -21.77 -4.76 3.69
N PHE A 266 -22.26 -4.57 2.45
CA PHE A 266 -21.43 -4.75 1.26
C PHE A 266 -20.37 -3.65 1.14
N ALA A 267 -20.77 -2.38 1.34
CA ALA A 267 -19.83 -1.27 1.37
C ALA A 267 -18.81 -1.42 2.50
N PHE A 268 -19.24 -1.90 3.66
CA PHE A 268 -18.37 -2.16 4.82
C PHE A 268 -17.34 -3.26 4.52
N ASP A 269 -17.77 -4.40 3.99
CA ASP A 269 -16.89 -5.52 3.59
C ASP A 269 -15.94 -5.17 2.47
N LEU A 270 -16.26 -4.15 1.67
CA LEU A 270 -15.44 -3.67 0.59
C LEU A 270 -14.42 -2.62 1.05
N ILE A 271 -14.89 -1.57 1.73
CA ILE A 271 -14.09 -0.39 2.08
C ILE A 271 -13.14 -0.69 3.23
N VAL A 272 -13.61 -1.34 4.29
CA VAL A 272 -12.84 -1.46 5.53
C VAL A 272 -11.58 -2.31 5.36
N PRO A 273 -11.60 -3.47 4.68
CA PRO A 273 -10.36 -4.20 4.40
C PRO A 273 -9.41 -3.41 3.50
N ALA A 274 -9.93 -2.65 2.53
CA ALA A 274 -9.12 -1.87 1.62
C ALA A 274 -8.31 -0.77 2.33
N ILE A 275 -8.76 -0.27 3.49
CA ILE A 275 -8.01 0.68 4.33
C ILE A 275 -6.60 0.16 4.67
N LEU A 276 -6.38 -1.15 4.77
CA LEU A 276 -5.05 -1.71 4.98
C LEU A 276 -4.06 -1.29 3.87
N LEU A 277 -4.52 -1.16 2.63
CA LEU A 277 -3.68 -0.67 1.53
C LEU A 277 -3.30 0.80 1.74
N ALA A 278 -4.23 1.64 2.19
CA ALA A 278 -3.93 3.02 2.55
C ALA A 278 -2.93 3.10 3.72
N GLN A 279 -3.09 2.23 4.73
CA GLN A 279 -2.16 2.16 5.86
C GLN A 279 -0.77 1.73 5.42
N ALA A 280 -0.65 0.74 4.52
CA ALA A 280 0.64 0.33 3.98
C ALA A 280 1.36 1.50 3.27
N ILE A 281 0.64 2.29 2.48
CA ILE A 281 1.24 3.48 1.84
C ILE A 281 1.56 4.56 2.87
N GLY A 282 0.70 4.78 3.86
CA GLY A 282 0.95 5.73 4.96
C GLY A 282 2.22 5.43 5.74
N ARG A 283 2.58 4.14 5.91
CA ARG A 283 3.84 3.73 6.56
C ARG A 283 5.08 4.18 5.79
N ILE A 284 5.03 4.30 4.47
CA ILE A 284 6.13 4.88 3.68
C ILE A 284 6.38 6.35 4.09
N GLY A 285 5.33 7.06 4.50
CA GLY A 285 5.49 8.40 5.08
C GLY A 285 6.30 8.39 6.37
N ASN A 286 6.07 7.40 7.27
CA ASN A 286 6.84 7.28 8.52
C ASN A 286 8.33 7.01 8.24
N PHE A 287 8.63 6.28 7.16
CA PHE A 287 10.01 6.08 6.70
C PHE A 287 10.70 7.41 6.35
N PHE A 288 10.04 8.30 5.60
CA PHE A 288 10.61 9.63 5.31
C PHE A 288 10.75 10.50 6.56
N ASN A 289 9.80 10.41 7.49
CA ASN A 289 9.86 11.14 8.76
C ASN A 289 10.88 10.55 9.77
N CYS A 290 11.49 9.40 9.47
CA CYS A 290 12.36 8.65 10.38
C CYS A 290 11.71 8.42 11.77
N GLU A 291 10.40 8.15 11.79
CA GLU A 291 9.60 7.97 13.00
C GLU A 291 8.92 6.59 13.02
N VAL A 292 8.42 6.17 14.20
CA VAL A 292 7.68 4.91 14.39
C VAL A 292 8.49 3.71 13.88
N HIS A 293 9.79 3.71 14.17
CA HIS A 293 10.69 2.60 13.91
C HIS A 293 10.73 1.63 15.11
N GLY A 294 11.40 0.50 14.91
CA GLY A 294 11.58 -0.48 15.97
C GLY A 294 12.84 -0.26 16.78
N LEU A 295 13.13 -1.22 17.65
CA LEU A 295 14.35 -1.25 18.46
C LEU A 295 15.63 -1.26 17.59
N LEU A 296 16.77 -0.99 18.21
CA LEU A 296 18.06 -1.14 17.57
C LEU A 296 18.34 -2.61 17.22
N SER A 297 18.88 -2.85 16.04
CA SER A 297 19.26 -4.16 15.53
C SER A 297 20.58 -4.09 14.77
N SER A 298 21.30 -5.21 14.69
CA SER A 298 22.52 -5.30 13.89
C SER A 298 22.21 -4.99 12.42
N LEU A 299 23.03 -4.13 11.80
CA LEU A 299 22.93 -3.79 10.38
C LEU A 299 22.99 -5.04 9.48
N GLU A 300 23.78 -6.06 9.87
CA GLU A 300 23.92 -7.30 9.10
C GLU A 300 22.56 -7.98 8.83
N ASN A 301 21.62 -7.89 9.77
CA ASN A 301 20.28 -8.48 9.62
C ASN A 301 19.43 -7.82 8.52
N TRP A 302 19.81 -6.63 8.08
CA TRP A 302 19.03 -5.78 7.19
C TRP A 302 19.76 -5.42 5.89
N LYS A 303 21.01 -5.88 5.71
CA LYS A 303 21.77 -5.67 4.47
C LYS A 303 21.13 -6.28 3.23
N TRP A 304 20.18 -7.20 3.40
CA TRP A 304 19.37 -7.75 2.32
C TRP A 304 18.34 -6.74 1.75
N LEU A 305 18.09 -5.63 2.45
CA LEU A 305 17.27 -4.52 1.97
C LEU A 305 18.10 -3.57 1.08
N PRO A 306 17.45 -2.84 0.15
CA PRO A 306 18.09 -1.75 -0.58
C PRO A 306 18.79 -0.77 0.36
N GLU A 307 19.95 -0.28 -0.06
CA GLU A 307 20.83 0.57 0.74
C GLU A 307 20.21 1.88 1.16
N ILE A 308 19.35 2.44 0.31
CA ILE A 308 18.55 3.62 0.65
C ILE A 308 17.67 3.40 1.90
N ILE A 309 17.20 2.16 2.13
CA ILE A 309 16.32 1.84 3.25
C ILE A 309 17.13 1.77 4.54
N TRP A 310 18.15 0.91 4.59
CA TRP A 310 18.88 0.72 5.84
C TRP A 310 19.75 1.94 6.20
N ARG A 311 20.23 2.74 5.23
CA ARG A 311 20.92 4.02 5.52
C ARG A 311 19.99 5.05 6.14
N ASN A 312 18.76 5.14 5.65
CA ASN A 312 17.77 6.05 6.21
C ASN A 312 17.32 5.61 7.61
N LEU A 313 17.29 4.31 7.88
CA LEU A 313 17.00 3.71 9.19
C LEU A 313 18.19 3.75 10.16
N SER A 314 19.33 4.31 9.76
CA SER A 314 20.39 4.65 10.71
C SER A 314 20.06 5.92 11.51
N TYR A 315 18.99 6.64 11.18
CA TYR A 315 18.56 7.85 11.86
C TYR A 315 17.11 7.74 12.36
N SER A 316 16.88 8.30 13.56
CA SER A 316 15.57 8.51 14.17
C SER A 316 15.35 10.00 14.40
N SER A 317 14.16 10.50 14.08
CA SER A 317 13.77 11.89 14.38
C SER A 317 13.61 12.18 15.88
N VAL A 318 13.58 11.14 16.72
CA VAL A 318 13.38 11.28 18.17
C VAL A 318 14.59 10.76 18.96
N GLU A 319 15.24 9.69 18.49
CA GLU A 319 16.38 9.06 19.17
C GLU A 319 17.74 9.41 18.52
N GLY A 320 17.73 10.08 17.37
CA GLY A 320 18.94 10.48 16.66
C GLY A 320 19.64 9.34 15.93
N LEU A 321 20.95 9.47 15.75
CA LEU A 321 21.76 8.54 14.97
C LEU A 321 21.96 7.21 15.74
N ALA A 322 21.73 6.09 15.06
CA ALA A 322 21.99 4.77 15.60
C ALA A 322 23.50 4.55 15.83
N PRO A 323 23.90 3.75 16.84
CA PRO A 323 25.29 3.36 17.04
C PRO A 323 25.91 2.70 15.81
N ALA A 324 27.24 2.79 15.68
CA ALA A 324 27.96 2.19 14.57
C ALA A 324 27.66 0.67 14.43
N GLY A 325 27.33 0.25 13.22
CA GLY A 325 26.96 -1.15 12.92
C GLY A 325 25.53 -1.53 13.29
N GLN A 326 24.70 -0.58 13.75
CA GLN A 326 23.29 -0.80 14.08
C GLN A 326 22.36 0.06 13.22
N VAL A 327 21.12 -0.40 13.09
CA VAL A 327 20.01 0.32 12.45
C VAL A 327 18.73 0.10 13.26
N TYR A 328 17.79 1.03 13.16
CA TYR A 328 16.47 0.82 13.73
C TYR A 328 15.69 -0.20 12.88
N VAL A 329 14.99 -1.12 13.53
CA VAL A 329 14.18 -2.13 12.84
C VAL A 329 13.15 -1.45 11.92
N PRO A 330 13.05 -1.85 10.63
CA PRO A 330 12.16 -1.26 9.63
C PRO A 330 10.68 -1.61 9.87
N LEU A 331 10.09 -1.18 10.98
CA LEU A 331 8.68 -1.44 11.25
C LEU A 331 7.77 -0.87 10.16
N PHE A 332 8.14 0.24 9.51
CA PHE A 332 7.37 0.75 8.37
C PHE A 332 7.17 -0.31 7.29
N LEU A 333 8.21 -1.08 6.96
CA LEU A 333 8.17 -2.09 5.90
C LEU A 333 7.41 -3.33 6.37
N ILE A 334 7.70 -3.79 7.60
CA ILE A 334 7.04 -4.95 8.20
C ILE A 334 5.53 -4.69 8.31
N GLU A 335 5.12 -3.52 8.80
CA GLU A 335 3.71 -3.12 8.89
C GLU A 335 3.08 -2.94 7.50
N SER A 336 3.81 -2.38 6.52
CA SER A 336 3.31 -2.27 5.14
C SER A 336 2.99 -3.63 4.53
N LEU A 337 3.91 -4.58 4.67
CA LEU A 337 3.74 -5.95 4.16
C LEU A 337 2.63 -6.69 4.90
N ALA A 338 2.55 -6.54 6.23
CA ALA A 338 1.47 -7.13 7.03
C ALA A 338 0.10 -6.56 6.63
N ASN A 339 0.00 -5.26 6.35
CA ASN A 339 -1.25 -4.65 5.91
C ASN A 339 -1.66 -5.11 4.51
N ILE A 340 -0.72 -5.16 3.55
CA ILE A 340 -0.98 -5.70 2.21
C ILE A 340 -1.40 -7.18 2.29
N GLY A 341 -0.69 -7.99 3.08
CA GLY A 341 -1.03 -9.39 3.33
C GLY A 341 -2.41 -9.54 3.96
N GLY A 342 -2.74 -8.71 4.93
CA GLY A 342 -4.05 -8.66 5.58
C GLY A 342 -5.18 -8.36 4.61
N TYR A 343 -4.99 -7.39 3.71
CA TYR A 343 -5.96 -7.09 2.67
C TYR A 343 -6.25 -8.33 1.79
N PHE A 344 -5.20 -9.03 1.34
CA PHE A 344 -5.38 -10.21 0.50
C PHE A 344 -5.97 -11.39 1.27
N ILE A 345 -5.58 -11.59 2.53
CA ILE A 345 -6.16 -12.64 3.39
C ILE A 345 -7.66 -12.38 3.59
N ILE A 346 -8.05 -11.16 3.96
CA ILE A 346 -9.45 -10.83 4.17
C ILE A 346 -10.24 -10.92 2.86
N THR A 347 -9.79 -10.26 1.79
CA THR A 347 -10.59 -10.15 0.56
C THR A 347 -10.54 -11.39 -0.33
N GLN A 348 -9.37 -12.04 -0.49
CA GLN A 348 -9.22 -13.18 -1.39
C GLN A 348 -9.45 -14.50 -0.68
N LEU A 349 -8.81 -14.73 0.47
CA LEU A 349 -9.01 -15.98 1.19
C LEU A 349 -10.41 -16.04 1.79
N PHE A 350 -10.82 -15.05 2.61
CA PHE A 350 -12.16 -15.07 3.21
C PHE A 350 -13.26 -14.62 2.24
N GLY A 351 -13.05 -13.54 1.49
CA GLY A 351 -14.07 -12.99 0.58
C GLY A 351 -14.32 -13.81 -0.69
N ARG A 352 -13.38 -14.66 -1.13
CA ARG A 352 -13.52 -15.48 -2.35
C ARG A 352 -13.42 -16.97 -2.09
N LEU A 353 -12.31 -17.46 -1.54
CA LEU A 353 -12.05 -18.91 -1.40
C LEU A 353 -12.93 -19.55 -0.31
N LEU A 354 -13.12 -18.84 0.80
CA LEU A 354 -13.91 -19.27 1.95
C LEU A 354 -15.27 -18.55 2.02
N LYS A 355 -15.72 -17.94 0.91
CA LYS A 355 -17.00 -17.21 0.83
C LYS A 355 -18.21 -18.02 1.34
N LYS A 356 -18.16 -19.35 1.21
CA LYS A 356 -19.21 -20.24 1.74
C LYS A 356 -19.35 -20.23 3.28
N TYR A 357 -18.37 -19.68 3.99
CA TYR A 357 -18.31 -19.60 5.45
C TYR A 357 -18.36 -18.17 5.97
N THR A 358 -18.44 -17.17 5.10
CA THR A 358 -18.57 -15.78 5.49
C THR A 358 -20.00 -15.30 5.31
N GLU A 359 -20.42 -14.41 6.19
CA GLU A 359 -21.67 -13.68 6.13
C GLU A 359 -21.38 -12.20 5.82
N PRO A 360 -22.33 -11.46 5.22
CA PRO A 360 -22.12 -10.03 4.97
C PRO A 360 -21.85 -9.28 6.29
N GLY A 361 -20.77 -8.51 6.31
CA GLY A 361 -20.20 -7.81 7.45
C GLY A 361 -18.92 -8.43 8.01
N ASP A 362 -18.64 -9.71 7.69
CA ASP A 362 -17.50 -10.42 8.28
C ASP A 362 -16.14 -9.91 7.80
N LEU A 363 -16.02 -9.44 6.56
CA LEU A 363 -14.73 -8.99 6.03
C LEU A 363 -14.31 -7.69 6.70
N GLY A 364 -15.24 -6.75 6.85
CA GLY A 364 -14.98 -5.51 7.58
C GLY A 364 -14.71 -5.75 9.06
N LEU A 365 -15.35 -6.74 9.69
CA LEU A 365 -15.00 -7.14 11.07
C LEU A 365 -13.65 -7.86 11.14
N GLY A 366 -13.29 -8.62 10.11
CA GLY A 366 -11.99 -9.27 9.97
C GLY A 366 -10.82 -8.29 9.98
N TYR A 367 -11.02 -7.06 9.46
CA TYR A 367 -10.04 -5.98 9.59
C TYR A 367 -9.76 -5.62 11.05
N ILE A 368 -10.78 -5.56 11.91
CA ILE A 368 -10.61 -5.20 13.34
C ILE A 368 -9.76 -6.26 14.04
N VAL A 369 -10.04 -7.53 13.75
CA VAL A 369 -9.25 -8.66 14.26
C VAL A 369 -7.82 -8.56 13.74
N TRP A 370 -7.63 -8.34 12.43
CA TRP A 370 -6.31 -8.22 11.81
C TRP A 370 -5.50 -7.08 12.42
N TYR A 371 -6.10 -5.91 12.57
CA TYR A 371 -5.46 -4.74 13.17
C TYR A 371 -4.98 -5.02 14.60
N GLY A 372 -5.84 -5.62 15.44
CA GLY A 372 -5.48 -6.02 16.79
C GLY A 372 -4.33 -7.03 16.82
N LEU A 373 -4.38 -8.06 15.96
CA LEU A 373 -3.32 -9.07 15.88
C LEU A 373 -1.98 -8.44 15.48
N ILE A 374 -1.92 -7.68 14.38
CA ILE A 374 -0.67 -7.05 13.94
C ILE A 374 -0.16 -6.06 14.98
N ARG A 375 -1.05 -5.26 15.59
CA ARG A 375 -0.66 -4.33 16.67
C ARG A 375 0.00 -5.07 17.84
N SER A 376 -0.55 -6.21 18.24
CA SER A 376 -0.03 -7.01 19.36
C SER A 376 1.35 -7.63 19.08
N LEU A 377 1.58 -8.05 17.83
CA LEU A 377 2.84 -8.64 17.40
C LEU A 377 3.94 -7.58 17.22
N MET A 378 3.56 -6.37 16.79
CA MET A 378 4.51 -5.30 16.48
C MET A 378 4.90 -4.47 17.70
N GLU A 379 4.06 -4.41 18.74
CA GLU A 379 4.34 -3.56 19.89
C GLU A 379 5.63 -3.92 20.64
N PRO A 380 5.96 -5.20 20.88
CA PRO A 380 7.23 -5.59 21.50
C PRO A 380 8.47 -5.21 20.67
N LEU A 381 8.31 -5.05 19.35
CA LEU A 381 9.40 -4.69 18.43
C LEU A 381 9.59 -3.17 18.32
N ARG A 382 8.64 -2.39 18.82
CA ARG A 382 8.61 -0.92 18.71
C ARG A 382 9.49 -0.26 19.76
N SER A 383 10.15 0.84 19.37
CA SER A 383 10.83 1.70 20.36
C SER A 383 9.83 2.19 21.42
N SER A 384 10.26 2.19 22.68
CA SER A 384 9.42 2.52 23.84
C SER A 384 8.81 3.92 23.76
N ILE A 385 9.44 4.85 23.04
CA ILE A 385 8.96 6.23 22.87
C ILE A 385 7.67 6.30 22.02
N PHE A 386 7.47 5.33 21.11
CA PHE A 386 6.26 5.25 20.27
C PHE A 386 5.20 4.29 20.83
N GLN A 387 5.42 3.75 22.03
CA GLN A 387 4.49 2.87 22.71
C GLN A 387 3.50 3.69 23.54
N MET A 388 2.25 3.20 23.65
CA MET A 388 1.21 3.89 24.41
C MET A 388 1.31 3.53 25.90
N GLY A 389 1.55 4.56 26.72
CA GLY A 389 1.74 4.47 28.17
C GLY A 389 3.05 3.78 28.57
N GLU A 390 3.23 3.54 29.87
CA GLU A 390 4.47 2.95 30.38
C GLU A 390 4.69 1.54 29.82
N ASN A 391 5.81 1.34 29.11
CA ASN A 391 6.24 0.08 28.50
C ASN A 391 5.24 -0.53 27.49
N GLY A 392 4.37 0.28 26.88
CA GLY A 392 3.44 -0.18 25.83
C GLY A 392 2.29 -1.06 26.28
N TYR A 393 2.06 -1.16 27.59
CA TYR A 393 1.01 -1.98 28.17
C TYR A 393 -0.38 -1.63 27.62
N TRP A 394 -0.69 -0.34 27.45
CA TRP A 394 -1.99 0.09 26.94
C TRP A 394 -2.19 -0.28 25.47
N SER A 395 -1.16 -0.14 24.64
CA SER A 395 -1.24 -0.59 23.24
C SER A 395 -1.57 -2.07 23.14
N TRP A 396 -0.96 -2.89 24.01
CA TRP A 396 -1.20 -4.32 24.02
C TRP A 396 -2.62 -4.66 24.49
N ILE A 397 -3.11 -4.03 25.56
CA ILE A 397 -4.52 -4.18 25.99
C ILE A 397 -5.49 -3.82 24.87
N TRP A 398 -5.32 -2.64 24.25
CA TRP A 398 -6.21 -2.20 23.17
C TRP A 398 -6.16 -3.14 21.97
N SER A 399 -4.99 -3.67 21.65
CA SER A 399 -4.83 -4.67 20.59
C SER A 399 -5.66 -5.94 20.87
N MET A 400 -5.60 -6.46 22.11
CA MET A 400 -6.40 -7.62 22.52
C MET A 400 -7.89 -7.31 22.58
N ALA A 401 -8.26 -6.10 23.01
CA ALA A 401 -9.64 -5.64 23.01
C ALA A 401 -10.21 -5.62 21.57
N PHE A 402 -9.45 -5.17 20.58
CA PHE A 402 -9.88 -5.20 19.17
C PHE A 402 -10.02 -6.62 18.64
N VAL A 403 -9.09 -7.53 18.97
CA VAL A 403 -9.20 -8.95 18.59
C VAL A 403 -10.48 -9.54 19.19
N LEU A 404 -10.67 -9.39 20.49
CA LEU A 404 -11.84 -9.91 21.21
C LEU A 404 -13.15 -9.33 20.65
N PHE A 405 -13.22 -8.01 20.50
CA PHE A 405 -14.41 -7.33 19.97
C PHE A 405 -14.71 -7.79 18.54
N GLY A 406 -13.71 -7.82 17.64
CA GLY A 406 -13.88 -8.26 16.27
C GLY A 406 -14.37 -9.72 16.18
N THR A 407 -13.78 -10.63 16.96
CA THR A 407 -14.21 -12.03 17.01
C THR A 407 -15.63 -12.18 17.54
N LEU A 408 -15.96 -11.53 18.67
CA LEU A 408 -17.31 -11.57 19.24
C LEU A 408 -18.34 -10.97 18.28
N ALA A 409 -18.01 -9.90 17.57
CA ALA A 409 -18.87 -9.29 16.57
C ALA A 409 -19.15 -10.22 15.39
N ILE A 410 -18.14 -10.97 14.91
CA ILE A 410 -18.32 -11.98 13.85
C ILE A 410 -19.25 -13.09 14.35
N VAL A 411 -19.00 -13.63 15.55
CA VAL A 411 -19.86 -14.66 16.14
C VAL A 411 -21.29 -14.15 16.30
N ALA A 412 -21.47 -12.93 16.81
CA ALA A 412 -22.78 -12.30 16.94
C ALA A 412 -23.47 -12.12 15.57
N ASN A 413 -22.77 -11.68 14.54
CA ASN A 413 -23.29 -11.54 13.17
C ASN A 413 -23.85 -12.88 12.66
N HIS A 414 -23.11 -13.97 12.85
CA HIS A 414 -23.52 -15.32 12.48
C HIS A 414 -24.73 -15.83 13.28
N VAL A 415 -24.73 -15.61 14.60
CA VAL A 415 -25.85 -16.01 15.47
C VAL A 415 -27.12 -15.25 15.11
N ILE A 416 -27.04 -13.93 14.93
CA ILE A 416 -28.18 -13.08 14.56
C ILE A 416 -28.76 -13.55 13.21
N ARG A 417 -27.92 -13.74 12.20
CA ARG A 417 -28.36 -14.21 10.88
C ARG A 417 -28.95 -15.61 10.93
N TYR A 418 -28.38 -16.51 11.74
CA TYR A 418 -28.97 -17.83 11.98
C TYR A 418 -30.37 -17.73 12.60
N VAL A 419 -30.55 -16.90 13.64
CA VAL A 419 -31.86 -16.69 14.29
C VAL A 419 -32.88 -16.07 13.33
N ILE A 420 -32.49 -15.07 12.55
CA ILE A 420 -33.35 -14.45 11.52
C ILE A 420 -33.74 -15.50 10.46
N SER A 421 -32.79 -16.30 9.97
CA SER A 421 -33.08 -17.35 8.99
C SER A 421 -34.06 -18.39 9.53
N LYS A 422 -34.01 -18.70 10.83
CA LYS A 422 -34.91 -19.65 11.49
C LYS A 422 -36.31 -19.05 11.70
N LYS A 423 -36.41 -17.76 12.04
CA LYS A 423 -37.69 -17.03 12.13
C LYS A 423 -38.36 -16.87 10.76
N ASN A 424 -37.61 -16.64 9.69
CA ASN A 424 -38.17 -16.47 8.35
C ASN A 424 -38.55 -17.80 7.68
N LYS A 425 -38.03 -18.94 8.16
CA LYS A 425 -38.39 -20.29 7.69
C LYS A 425 -39.83 -20.72 8.01
N THR A 426 -40.63 -19.92 8.69
CA THR A 426 -42.09 -20.11 8.75
C THR A 426 -42.79 -19.77 7.43
N TYR A 427 -42.07 -19.25 6.43
CA TYR A 427 -42.44 -19.28 5.02
C TYR A 427 -41.32 -19.97 4.20
N LYS A 428 -41.72 -20.97 3.39
CA LYS A 428 -40.90 -21.97 2.68
C LYS A 428 -39.62 -21.44 2.01
N VAL A 429 -38.50 -22.18 2.16
CA VAL A 429 -37.86 -23.05 1.14
C VAL A 429 -36.56 -23.64 1.74
N GLU A 430 -36.26 -24.88 1.35
CA GLU A 430 -35.18 -25.79 1.75
C GLU A 430 -33.83 -25.12 2.06
N ALA A 431 -33.37 -25.24 3.31
CA ALA A 431 -31.98 -25.00 3.64
C ALA A 431 -31.20 -26.31 3.54
N LYS A 432 -30.29 -26.38 2.58
CA LYS A 432 -29.18 -27.35 2.60
C LYS A 432 -28.50 -27.31 3.97
N THR A 433 -28.59 -28.43 4.68
CA THR A 433 -27.90 -28.70 5.93
C THR A 433 -26.39 -28.57 5.72
N LYS A 434 -25.80 -27.50 6.25
CA LYS A 434 -24.34 -27.36 6.39
C LYS A 434 -23.93 -27.99 7.72
N ASP A 435 -23.10 -29.03 7.64
CA ASP A 435 -22.51 -29.72 8.79
C ASP A 435 -21.61 -28.77 9.58
N LYS A 436 -21.86 -28.63 10.89
CA LYS A 436 -21.52 -27.42 11.66
C LYS A 436 -20.57 -27.60 12.84
N SER A 437 -20.01 -28.78 13.13
CA SER A 437 -19.23 -28.96 14.38
C SER A 437 -17.78 -29.42 14.25
N PHE A 438 -17.34 -29.96 13.10
CA PHE A 438 -16.03 -30.63 13.06
C PHE A 438 -14.86 -29.77 12.52
N ILE A 439 -15.14 -28.82 11.63
CA ILE A 439 -14.10 -28.01 10.95
C ILE A 439 -13.68 -26.77 11.78
N ALA A 440 -14.58 -26.24 12.60
CA ALA A 440 -14.30 -25.05 13.42
C ALA A 440 -13.19 -25.30 14.45
N THR A 441 -13.15 -26.48 15.06
CA THR A 441 -12.13 -26.83 16.06
C THR A 441 -10.75 -27.10 15.42
N VAL A 442 -10.73 -27.71 14.23
CA VAL A 442 -9.48 -28.09 13.54
C VAL A 442 -8.85 -26.89 12.81
N VAL A 443 -9.66 -25.98 12.24
CA VAL A 443 -9.14 -24.80 11.52
C VAL A 443 -8.74 -23.68 12.49
N ILE A 444 -9.48 -23.47 13.59
CA ILE A 444 -9.09 -22.50 14.60
C ILE A 444 -7.86 -23.01 15.38
N GLY A 445 -7.81 -24.31 15.72
CA GLY A 445 -6.62 -24.92 16.35
C GLY A 445 -5.38 -24.92 15.44
N GLY A 446 -5.54 -25.24 14.14
CA GLY A 446 -4.45 -25.32 13.18
C GLY A 446 -3.89 -23.96 12.76
N ILE A 447 -4.75 -22.94 12.59
CA ILE A 447 -4.30 -21.58 12.24
C ILE A 447 -3.65 -20.92 13.45
N SER A 448 -4.22 -21.08 14.66
CA SER A 448 -3.58 -20.60 15.89
C SER A 448 -2.25 -21.32 16.16
N ALA A 449 -2.11 -22.62 15.85
CA ALA A 449 -0.84 -23.34 15.96
C ALA A 449 0.20 -22.89 14.92
N ILE A 450 -0.21 -22.53 13.69
CA ILE A 450 0.69 -21.99 12.66
C ILE A 450 1.12 -20.56 13.00
N PHE A 451 0.24 -19.70 13.49
CA PHE A 451 0.62 -18.35 13.94
C PHE A 451 1.41 -18.37 15.23
N LEU A 452 1.14 -19.32 16.14
CA LEU A 452 1.96 -19.55 17.33
C LEU A 452 3.33 -20.15 16.93
N ALA A 453 3.41 -21.02 15.93
CA ALA A 453 4.67 -21.58 15.43
C ALA A 453 5.48 -20.55 14.63
N VAL A 454 4.85 -19.68 13.84
CA VAL A 454 5.51 -18.57 13.15
C VAL A 454 5.90 -17.48 14.14
N GLY A 455 5.07 -17.20 15.15
CA GLY A 455 5.39 -16.31 16.26
C GLY A 455 6.54 -16.84 17.11
N LEU A 456 6.52 -18.12 17.50
CA LEU A 456 7.62 -18.81 18.19
C LEU A 456 8.86 -18.94 17.31
N PHE A 457 8.73 -19.13 16.00
CA PHE A 457 9.86 -19.14 15.06
C PHE A 457 10.49 -17.75 14.95
N LEU A 458 9.70 -16.68 14.89
CA LEU A 458 10.17 -15.29 14.88
C LEU A 458 10.71 -14.83 16.26
N MET A 459 10.21 -15.39 17.36
CA MET A 459 10.66 -15.12 18.73
C MET A 459 11.88 -15.96 19.14
N THR A 460 12.04 -17.18 18.62
CA THR A 460 13.21 -18.05 18.90
C THR A 460 14.33 -17.89 17.87
N SER A 461 14.08 -17.23 16.73
CA SER A 461 15.11 -16.90 15.75
C SER A 461 15.97 -15.69 16.15
N ASN A 462 16.58 -15.72 17.34
CA ASN A 462 17.89 -15.10 17.52
C ASN A 462 18.99 -15.86 16.75
N GLN A 463 18.63 -16.93 16.03
CA GLN A 463 19.54 -17.86 15.37
C GLN A 463 19.26 -18.12 13.87
N PHE A 464 18.15 -17.64 13.28
CA PHE A 464 17.84 -17.96 11.86
C PHE A 464 18.21 -16.86 10.84
N VAL A 465 18.62 -15.68 11.32
CA VAL A 465 19.46 -14.77 10.50
C VAL A 465 20.95 -14.98 10.81
N ALA A 466 21.27 -15.72 11.88
CA ALA A 466 22.63 -16.00 12.33
C ALA A 466 23.09 -17.39 11.89
N LYS A 467 23.26 -17.61 10.58
CA LYS A 467 24.22 -18.58 9.99
C LYS A 467 24.25 -18.59 8.46
N VAL A 468 24.11 -17.42 7.85
CA VAL A 468 24.79 -17.23 6.57
C VAL A 468 25.70 -16.04 6.75
N GLU A 469 26.97 -16.33 7.04
CA GLU A 469 28.08 -15.40 6.80
C GLU A 469 28.09 -15.11 5.29
N TYR A 470 27.23 -14.21 4.84
CA TYR A 470 27.29 -13.68 3.48
C TYR A 470 28.34 -12.57 3.45
N ASN A 471 29.60 -12.99 3.52
CA ASN A 471 30.76 -12.18 3.22
C ASN A 471 30.63 -11.63 1.79
N GLY A 472 30.15 -10.38 1.65
CA GLY A 472 30.30 -9.57 0.44
C GLY A 472 29.25 -9.73 -0.67
N PHE A 473 28.05 -10.27 -0.40
CA PHE A 473 27.01 -10.37 -1.43
C PHE A 473 26.21 -9.07 -1.61
N ASN A 474 26.25 -8.47 -2.81
CA ASN A 474 25.49 -7.25 -3.12
C ASN A 474 24.06 -7.61 -3.58
N VAL A 475 23.06 -7.30 -2.75
CA VAL A 475 21.62 -7.50 -3.02
C VAL A 475 21.19 -6.97 -4.39
N GLY A 476 21.76 -5.84 -4.81
CA GLY A 476 21.44 -5.27 -6.11
C GLY A 476 21.81 -6.20 -7.27
N VAL A 477 22.78 -7.10 -7.11
CA VAL A 477 23.10 -8.14 -8.10
C VAL A 477 22.02 -9.24 -8.13
N MET A 478 21.51 -9.69 -6.99
CA MET A 478 20.39 -10.65 -6.95
C MET A 478 19.10 -10.09 -7.54
N LEU A 479 18.77 -8.84 -7.18
CA LEU A 479 17.63 -8.13 -7.75
C LEU A 479 17.80 -7.96 -9.26
N LEU A 480 19.00 -7.64 -9.72
CA LEU A 480 19.32 -7.54 -11.15
C LEU A 480 19.09 -8.88 -11.88
N ILE A 481 19.63 -9.99 -11.38
CA ILE A 481 19.46 -11.32 -11.98
C ILE A 481 17.98 -11.70 -12.04
N THR A 482 17.26 -11.52 -10.92
CA THR A 482 15.83 -11.84 -10.81
C THR A 482 14.99 -11.00 -11.78
N GLY A 483 15.28 -9.69 -11.86
CA GLY A 483 14.62 -8.77 -12.78
C GLY A 483 14.84 -9.14 -14.24
N ILE A 484 16.06 -9.53 -14.62
CA ILE A 484 16.37 -9.99 -15.98
C ILE A 484 15.59 -11.26 -16.33
N SER A 485 15.48 -12.23 -15.41
CA SER A 485 14.69 -13.45 -15.64
C SER A 485 13.20 -13.16 -15.86
N LEU A 486 12.62 -12.22 -15.10
CA LEU A 486 11.22 -11.82 -15.29
C LEU A 486 11.01 -11.02 -16.59
N LEU A 487 12.00 -10.25 -17.02
CA LEU A 487 11.97 -9.54 -18.30
C LEU A 487 11.82 -10.52 -19.49
N SER A 488 12.46 -11.69 -19.42
CA SER A 488 12.29 -12.74 -20.42
C SER A 488 10.84 -13.22 -20.53
N LEU A 489 10.16 -13.41 -19.39
CA LEU A 489 8.74 -13.79 -19.35
C LEU A 489 7.82 -12.68 -19.87
N MET A 490 8.15 -11.41 -19.57
CA MET A 490 7.43 -10.26 -20.08
C MET A 490 7.56 -10.17 -21.60
N THR A 491 8.77 -10.37 -22.13
CA THR A 491 9.08 -10.41 -23.56
C THR A 491 8.28 -11.49 -24.28
N ILE A 492 8.28 -12.73 -23.74
CA ILE A 492 7.47 -13.83 -24.28
C ILE A 492 5.98 -13.47 -24.32
N SER A 493 5.48 -12.81 -23.27
CA SER A 493 4.08 -12.40 -23.19
C SER A 493 3.72 -11.34 -24.23
N ILE A 494 4.62 -10.39 -24.50
CA ILE A 494 4.45 -9.39 -25.59
C ILE A 494 4.45 -10.08 -26.95
N PHE A 495 5.37 -11.01 -27.22
CA PHE A 495 5.39 -11.76 -28.48
C PHE A 495 4.10 -12.56 -28.69
N LYS A 496 3.63 -13.28 -27.67
CA LYS A 496 2.37 -14.03 -27.72
C LYS A 496 1.15 -13.13 -27.94
N LEU A 497 1.16 -11.94 -27.35
CA LEU A 497 0.14 -10.91 -27.54
C LEU A 497 0.10 -10.39 -28.99
N ILE A 498 1.27 -10.20 -29.61
CA ILE A 498 1.39 -9.83 -31.03
C ILE A 498 1.00 -10.99 -31.96
N GLU A 499 1.39 -12.23 -31.65
CA GLU A 499 1.07 -13.42 -32.43
C GLU A 499 -0.42 -13.80 -32.38
N GLY A 500 -1.05 -13.72 -31.21
CA GLY A 500 -2.48 -14.00 -31.04
C GLY A 500 -3.40 -13.09 -31.86
N TYR A 501 -2.87 -11.95 -32.32
CA TYR A 501 -3.57 -11.04 -33.23
C TYR A 501 -3.55 -11.51 -34.69
N LYS A 502 -2.52 -12.23 -35.15
CA LYS A 502 -2.45 -12.77 -36.52
C LYS A 502 -3.59 -13.75 -36.82
N THR A 503 -4.14 -14.40 -35.78
CA THR A 503 -5.23 -15.38 -35.90
C THR A 503 -6.61 -14.73 -35.96
N TYR A 504 -6.75 -13.45 -35.58
CA TYR A 504 -8.01 -12.70 -35.58
C TYR A 504 -8.23 -11.85 -36.85
N GLU A 505 -7.17 -11.45 -37.57
CA GLU A 505 -7.31 -10.80 -38.89
C GLU A 505 -7.78 -11.79 -39.99
N THR A 506 -7.84 -13.09 -39.69
CA THR A 506 -8.21 -14.16 -40.62
C THR A 506 -9.61 -14.75 -40.41
N VAL A 507 -10.46 -14.16 -39.55
CA VAL A 507 -11.86 -14.59 -39.32
C VAL A 507 -12.82 -13.47 -39.65
#